data_AF-A0A813UYA1-F1
#
_entry.id   AF-A0A813UYA1-F1
#
_cell.length_a   1.000
_cell.length_b   1.000
_cell.length_c   1.000
_cell.angle_alpha   90.00
_cell.angle_beta   90.00
_cell.angle_gamma   90.00
#
_symmetry.space_group_name_H-M   'P 1'
#
loop_
_entity.id
_entity.type
_entity.pdbx_description
1 polymer ?
#
loop_
_entity_poly.entity_id
_entity_poly.type
_entity_poly.pdbx_seq_one_letter_code
_entity_poly.pdbx_strand_id
1 'polypeptide(L)'
;MFHFFPESIIKDWKSQTEDFNQTTHESSGIETSSGEHTQYLQKLSILDEHKKTAQTLKEMLEEILKLLRNWIVKNDKDSETEKTKNNETSTAVQTIEPPKQTDNNETLQAEETTIKSSNNQSDGVKVYTLNGFTLTIINEVQDFGQEIEQRIFDTFNKVYPKMRERFNKEATKNVTLIVDSKLNETARTSNKTIEIHSAHFKETPLDTDTITHELMHVLQSSYPNFELRWLIEGLADYARWKYGCDTHQEKLTNFESKHNYTDSYKVTARFLVWLETKVNDKVVDRLNEGLQKNQYKNGTLWKEITQKSVDDLWNEYTKNPDLSK
;
A
#
# COMPACT_ATOMS: atom_id res chain seq x y z
N MET A 1 6.63 4.23 -19.52
CA MET A 1 8.10 4.31 -19.47
C MET A 1 8.49 5.49 -18.56
N PHE A 2 8.44 5.29 -17.25
CA PHE A 2 9.02 6.23 -16.27
C PHE A 2 9.93 5.39 -15.38
N HIS A 3 11.25 5.48 -15.63
CA HIS A 3 12.24 4.95 -14.69
C HIS A 3 12.28 5.90 -13.49
N PHE A 4 11.92 5.39 -12.31
CA PHE A 4 12.18 6.09 -11.05
C PHE A 4 13.69 6.14 -10.80
N PHE A 5 14.18 7.30 -10.39
CA PHE A 5 15.57 7.46 -9.95
C PHE A 5 15.84 6.58 -8.71
N PRO A 6 17.01 5.95 -8.59
CA PRO A 6 17.33 5.07 -7.47
C PRO A 6 17.43 5.84 -6.14
N GLU A 7 16.91 5.23 -5.07
CA GLU A 7 16.88 5.74 -3.68
C GLU A 7 18.22 6.21 -3.12
N SER A 8 19.34 5.77 -3.71
CA SER A 8 20.69 6.20 -3.34
C SER A 8 20.89 7.71 -3.45
N ILE A 9 20.25 8.36 -4.44
CA ILE A 9 20.41 9.81 -4.67
C ILE A 9 19.67 10.63 -3.61
N ILE A 10 18.53 10.14 -3.10
CA ILE A 10 17.71 10.85 -2.09
C ILE A 10 18.34 10.74 -0.70
N LYS A 11 18.96 9.60 -0.39
CA LYS A 11 19.63 9.36 0.90
C LYS A 11 20.92 10.17 1.03
N ASP A 12 21.69 10.29 -0.06
CA ASP A 12 22.87 11.15 -0.13
C ASP A 12 22.51 12.64 0.03
N TRP A 13 21.36 13.06 -0.49
CA TRP A 13 20.92 14.46 -0.40
C TRP A 13 20.62 14.92 1.04
N LYS A 14 19.94 14.09 1.84
CA LYS A 14 19.62 14.42 3.26
C LYS A 14 20.86 14.44 4.15
N SER A 15 21.75 13.46 3.98
CA SER A 15 22.99 13.37 4.78
C SER A 15 23.91 14.58 4.54
N GLN A 16 24.02 15.05 3.30
CA GLN A 16 24.88 16.17 2.95
C GLN A 16 24.32 17.53 3.40
N THR A 17 22.99 17.66 3.53
CA THR A 17 22.36 18.89 4.04
C THR A 17 22.47 19.05 5.57
N GLU A 18 22.49 17.96 6.33
CA GLU A 18 22.63 17.99 7.79
C GLU A 18 24.06 18.33 8.22
N ASP A 19 25.07 17.74 7.55
CA ASP A 19 26.49 18.05 7.80
C ASP A 19 26.85 19.52 7.52
N PHE A 20 26.16 20.18 6.58
CA PHE A 20 26.38 21.58 6.22
C PHE A 20 25.86 22.57 7.26
N ASN A 21 24.71 22.29 7.88
CA ASN A 21 24.15 23.13 8.94
C ASN A 21 24.94 23.03 10.26
N GLN A 22 25.62 21.91 10.48
CA GLN A 22 26.47 21.72 11.66
C GLN A 22 27.81 22.47 11.52
N THR A 23 28.44 22.42 10.35
CA THR A 23 29.75 23.06 10.13
C THR A 23 29.68 24.60 10.00
N THR A 24 28.56 25.16 9.56
CA THR A 24 28.36 26.62 9.45
C THR A 24 28.15 27.32 10.80
N HIS A 25 27.78 26.56 11.85
CA HIS A 25 27.63 27.10 13.20
C HIS A 25 28.95 27.14 14.01
N GLU A 26 29.99 26.42 13.59
CA GLU A 26 31.27 26.35 14.32
C GLU A 26 32.38 27.24 13.73
N SER A 27 32.21 27.81 12.53
CA SER A 27 33.31 28.53 11.84
C SER A 27 33.32 30.05 12.03
N SER A 28 32.59 30.63 13.00
CA SER A 28 32.55 32.09 13.20
C SER A 28 33.75 32.67 13.96
N GLY A 29 34.91 32.02 13.88
CA GLY A 29 36.17 32.59 14.35
C GLY A 29 37.24 31.54 14.51
N ILE A 30 38.09 31.36 13.50
CA ILE A 30 39.49 30.90 13.58
C ILE A 30 40.10 31.11 12.18
N GLU A 31 41.34 31.61 12.12
CA GLU A 31 42.16 31.67 10.91
C GLU A 31 42.37 30.25 10.35
N THR A 32 41.79 29.95 9.19
CA THR A 32 41.84 28.62 8.59
C THR A 32 43.12 28.38 7.80
N SER A 33 43.74 27.21 8.01
CA SER A 33 44.90 26.76 7.23
C SER A 33 44.51 26.42 5.78
N SER A 34 45.48 26.43 4.85
CA SER A 34 45.25 26.27 3.40
C SER A 34 44.48 24.99 3.00
N GLY A 35 44.49 23.94 3.83
CA GLY A 35 43.74 22.71 3.60
C GLY A 35 42.23 22.81 3.82
N GLU A 36 41.78 23.67 4.75
CA GLU A 36 40.35 23.85 5.07
C GLU A 36 39.64 24.69 4.00
N HIS A 37 40.35 25.66 3.42
CA HIS A 37 39.85 26.47 2.31
C HIS A 37 39.57 25.63 1.05
N THR A 38 40.44 24.66 0.74
CA THR A 38 40.23 23.74 -0.39
C THR A 38 39.03 22.82 -0.18
N GLN A 39 38.81 22.31 1.03
CA GLN A 39 37.60 21.51 1.34
C GLN A 39 36.32 22.33 1.22
N TYR A 40 36.34 23.60 1.63
CA TYR A 40 35.19 24.51 1.51
C TYR A 40 34.82 24.78 0.04
N LEU A 41 35.81 25.03 -0.83
CA LEU A 41 35.57 25.25 -2.26
C LEU A 41 35.04 23.99 -2.96
N GLN A 42 35.50 22.81 -2.54
CA GLN A 42 35.00 21.53 -3.08
C GLN A 42 33.53 21.30 -2.69
N LYS A 43 33.14 21.63 -1.45
CA LYS A 43 31.73 21.58 -1.01
C LYS A 43 30.83 22.55 -1.79
N LEU A 44 31.31 23.76 -2.09
CA LEU A 44 30.56 24.73 -2.89
C LEU A 44 30.35 24.26 -4.34
N SER A 45 31.36 23.63 -4.95
CA SER A 45 31.23 23.07 -6.30
C SER A 45 30.16 21.98 -6.38
N ILE A 46 30.10 21.10 -5.37
CA ILE A 46 29.08 20.04 -5.28
C ILE A 46 27.68 20.66 -5.11
N LEU A 47 27.57 21.72 -4.29
CA LEU A 47 26.30 22.44 -4.10
C LEU A 47 25.78 23.06 -5.40
N ASP A 48 26.67 23.63 -6.22
CA ASP A 48 26.30 24.21 -7.51
C ASP A 48 25.88 23.15 -8.53
N GLU A 49 26.50 21.97 -8.53
CA GLU A 49 26.04 20.83 -9.34
C GLU A 49 24.65 20.35 -8.89
N HIS A 50 24.42 20.22 -7.59
CA HIS A 50 23.11 19.83 -7.04
C HIS A 50 21.99 20.83 -7.39
N LYS A 51 22.28 22.14 -7.36
CA LYS A 51 21.32 23.18 -7.78
C LYS A 51 20.99 23.07 -9.27
N LYS A 52 21.97 22.77 -10.12
CA LYS A 52 21.74 22.55 -11.56
C LYS A 52 20.87 21.31 -11.78
N THR A 53 21.15 20.20 -11.11
CA THR A 53 20.33 18.99 -11.20
C THR A 53 18.89 19.23 -10.75
N ALA A 54 18.69 19.95 -9.63
CA ALA A 54 17.35 20.29 -9.14
C ALA A 54 16.57 21.18 -10.14
N GLN A 55 17.26 22.13 -10.77
CA GLN A 55 16.67 22.97 -11.81
C GLN A 55 16.27 22.16 -13.04
N THR A 56 17.11 21.23 -13.50
CA THR A 56 16.77 20.33 -14.62
C THR A 56 15.57 19.44 -14.29
N LEU A 57 15.49 18.90 -13.08
CA LEU A 57 14.34 18.10 -12.63
C LEU A 57 13.04 18.91 -12.60
N LYS A 58 13.12 20.18 -12.19
CA LYS A 58 11.98 21.10 -12.20
C LYS A 58 11.49 21.35 -13.63
N GLU A 59 12.40 21.57 -14.58
CA GLU A 59 12.06 21.77 -15.99
C GLU A 59 11.43 20.52 -16.62
N MET A 60 11.94 19.32 -16.28
CA MET A 60 11.33 18.06 -16.71
C MET A 60 9.91 17.89 -16.17
N LEU A 61 9.66 18.25 -14.91
CA LEU A 61 8.34 18.17 -14.29
C LEU A 61 7.33 19.11 -14.98
N GLU A 62 7.74 20.34 -15.29
CA GLU A 62 6.89 21.30 -16.00
C GLU A 62 6.53 20.82 -17.41
N GLU A 63 7.46 20.19 -18.14
CA GLU A 63 7.16 19.64 -19.47
C GLU A 63 6.21 18.43 -19.37
N ILE A 64 6.36 17.58 -18.35
CA ILE A 64 5.40 16.49 -18.08
C ILE A 64 4.00 17.04 -17.78
N LEU A 65 3.90 18.07 -16.93
CA LEU A 65 2.63 18.72 -16.59
C LEU A 65 1.97 19.34 -17.82
N LYS A 66 2.75 19.95 -18.71
CA LYS A 66 2.27 20.48 -19.99
C LYS A 66 1.76 19.38 -20.92
N LEU A 67 2.46 18.25 -21.02
CA LEU A 67 2.00 17.09 -21.80
C LEU A 67 0.69 16.54 -21.25
N LEU A 68 0.55 16.44 -19.92
CA LEU A 68 -0.69 16.01 -19.26
C LEU A 68 -1.85 16.97 -19.54
N ARG A 69 -1.64 18.29 -19.45
CA ARG A 69 -2.66 19.29 -19.80
C ARG A 69 -3.11 19.13 -21.26
N ASN A 70 -2.18 18.96 -22.19
CA ASN A 70 -2.50 18.76 -23.60
C ASN A 70 -3.27 17.46 -23.85
N TRP A 71 -2.93 16.39 -23.14
CA TRP A 71 -3.63 15.12 -23.22
C TRP A 71 -5.07 15.23 -22.71
N ILE A 72 -5.30 15.91 -21.59
CA ILE A 72 -6.64 16.18 -21.04
C ILE A 72 -7.49 16.95 -22.06
N VAL A 73 -6.96 18.06 -22.61
CA VAL A 73 -7.67 18.89 -23.60
C VAL A 73 -8.01 18.11 -24.88
N LYS A 74 -7.14 17.19 -25.30
CA LYS A 74 -7.40 16.34 -26.47
C LYS A 74 -8.56 15.38 -26.21
N ASN A 75 -8.59 14.74 -25.05
CA ASN A 75 -9.61 13.75 -24.72
C ASN A 75 -10.96 14.36 -24.33
N ASP A 76 -11.00 15.61 -23.84
CA ASP A 76 -12.25 16.32 -23.63
C ASP A 76 -12.94 16.68 -24.97
N LYS A 77 -12.15 17.04 -26.00
CA LYS A 77 -12.68 17.32 -27.35
C LYS A 77 -13.26 16.10 -28.04
N ASP A 78 -12.69 14.92 -27.80
CA ASP A 78 -13.20 13.66 -28.34
C ASP A 78 -14.52 13.22 -27.63
N SER A 79 -14.76 13.70 -26.39
CA SER A 79 -16.00 13.44 -25.65
C SER A 79 -17.20 14.29 -26.10
N GLU A 80 -16.97 15.49 -26.66
CA GLU A 80 -18.03 16.36 -27.19
C GLU A 80 -18.50 15.90 -28.59
N THR A 81 -17.62 15.30 -29.40
CA THR A 81 -17.95 14.70 -30.70
C THR A 81 -18.69 13.37 -30.59
N GLU A 82 -18.55 12.63 -29.48
CA GLU A 82 -19.34 11.41 -29.22
C GLU A 82 -20.73 11.71 -28.62
N LYS A 83 -20.87 12.76 -27.81
CA LYS A 83 -22.18 13.18 -27.26
C LYS A 83 -23.17 13.68 -28.30
N THR A 84 -22.70 14.20 -29.43
CA THR A 84 -23.55 14.67 -30.54
C THR A 84 -24.08 13.54 -31.43
N LYS A 85 -23.51 12.33 -31.39
CA LYS A 85 -24.00 11.18 -32.17
C LYS A 85 -25.02 10.31 -31.44
N ASN A 86 -25.06 10.34 -30.10
CA ASN A 86 -25.92 9.45 -29.31
C ASN A 86 -27.28 10.04 -28.92
N ASN A 87 -27.60 11.28 -29.32
CA ASN A 87 -28.85 11.96 -28.95
C ASN A 87 -30.00 11.85 -30.00
N GLU A 88 -29.84 11.10 -31.09
CA GLU A 88 -30.89 10.96 -32.12
C GLU A 88 -31.75 9.67 -32.03
N THR A 89 -31.54 8.79 -31.04
CA THR A 89 -32.37 7.59 -30.91
C THR A 89 -32.68 7.26 -29.46
N SER A 90 -33.80 7.79 -28.94
CA SER A 90 -34.72 7.06 -28.04
C SER A 90 -35.79 8.01 -27.48
N THR A 91 -36.95 8.06 -28.14
CA THR A 91 -38.20 8.54 -27.55
C THR A 91 -39.20 7.39 -27.57
N ALA A 92 -39.35 6.68 -26.46
CA ALA A 92 -40.54 5.89 -26.17
C ALA A 92 -40.69 5.76 -24.65
N VAL A 93 -41.66 6.51 -24.13
CA VAL A 93 -42.12 6.54 -22.74
C VAL A 93 -43.08 5.36 -22.52
N GLN A 94 -42.92 4.61 -21.43
CA GLN A 94 -44.05 3.92 -20.81
C GLN A 94 -43.92 3.89 -19.28
N THR A 95 -45.00 4.35 -18.66
CA THR A 95 -45.23 4.63 -17.24
C THR A 95 -46.04 3.49 -16.63
N ILE A 96 -45.64 2.89 -15.50
CA ILE A 96 -46.57 2.18 -14.57
C ILE A 96 -46.09 2.32 -13.11
N GLU A 97 -47.07 2.53 -12.21
CA GLU A 97 -47.06 2.89 -10.78
C GLU A 97 -46.58 1.80 -9.77
N PRO A 98 -46.34 2.15 -8.47
CA PRO A 98 -45.88 1.23 -7.40
C PRO A 98 -47.01 0.86 -6.39
N PRO A 99 -46.74 0.14 -5.26
CA PRO A 99 -46.76 -1.32 -5.13
C PRO A 99 -47.87 -1.83 -4.17
N LYS A 100 -48.17 -3.14 -4.23
CA LYS A 100 -48.96 -3.85 -3.19
C LYS A 100 -48.10 -4.86 -2.43
N GLN A 101 -48.18 -4.77 -1.11
CA GLN A 101 -47.61 -5.67 -0.10
C GLN A 101 -48.39 -6.99 -0.04
N THR A 102 -47.66 -8.11 0.02
CA THR A 102 -48.12 -9.35 0.70
C THR A 102 -46.90 -10.09 1.24
N ASP A 103 -46.97 -10.41 2.53
CA ASP A 103 -46.06 -11.30 3.24
C ASP A 103 -46.06 -12.71 2.64
N ASN A 104 -44.91 -13.40 2.69
CA ASN A 104 -44.80 -14.82 3.05
C ASN A 104 -43.33 -15.25 3.18
N ASN A 105 -43.07 -16.05 4.22
CA ASN A 105 -41.82 -16.76 4.51
C ASN A 105 -41.38 -17.67 3.35
N GLU A 106 -40.12 -17.59 2.94
CA GLU A 106 -39.38 -18.73 2.38
C GLU A 106 -37.86 -18.50 2.43
N THR A 107 -37.17 -19.50 2.99
CA THR A 107 -35.82 -20.01 2.68
C THR A 107 -34.80 -19.03 2.09
N LEU A 108 -33.73 -18.77 2.86
CA LEU A 108 -32.49 -18.12 2.39
C LEU A 108 -31.88 -18.93 1.23
N GLN A 109 -32.30 -18.60 0.00
CA GLN A 109 -31.59 -18.95 -1.21
C GLN A 109 -30.41 -17.99 -1.36
N ALA A 110 -29.24 -18.56 -1.66
CA ALA A 110 -28.04 -17.81 -1.97
C ALA A 110 -28.33 -16.82 -3.10
N GLU A 111 -28.11 -15.53 -2.85
CA GLU A 111 -28.12 -14.51 -3.90
C GLU A 111 -27.05 -14.86 -4.93
N GLU A 112 -27.50 -15.19 -6.14
CA GLU A 112 -26.65 -15.37 -7.31
C GLU A 112 -25.82 -14.10 -7.53
N THR A 113 -24.55 -14.20 -7.14
CA THR A 113 -23.60 -13.12 -7.28
C THR A 113 -23.24 -13.01 -8.76
N THR A 114 -23.67 -11.94 -9.42
CA THR A 114 -23.39 -11.72 -10.83
C THR A 114 -21.89 -11.49 -11.06
N ILE A 115 -21.15 -12.53 -11.43
CA ILE A 115 -19.77 -12.41 -11.95
C ILE A 115 -19.87 -11.75 -13.34
N LYS A 116 -19.68 -10.43 -13.42
CA LYS A 116 -19.46 -9.77 -14.70
C LYS A 116 -17.97 -9.83 -15.04
N SER A 117 -17.53 -10.97 -15.57
CA SER A 117 -16.23 -11.07 -16.22
C SER A 117 -16.38 -10.59 -17.65
N SER A 118 -16.02 -9.34 -17.94
CA SER A 118 -15.86 -8.90 -19.34
C SER A 118 -14.49 -9.35 -19.84
N ASN A 119 -14.43 -10.53 -20.44
CA ASN A 119 -13.26 -10.96 -21.22
C ASN A 119 -13.26 -10.19 -22.55
N ASN A 120 -12.72 -8.97 -22.56
CA ASN A 120 -12.18 -8.42 -23.79
C ASN A 120 -10.87 -9.17 -24.06
N GLN A 121 -10.97 -10.29 -24.79
CA GLN A 121 -9.84 -11.05 -25.30
C GLN A 121 -9.08 -10.18 -26.33
N SER A 122 -8.19 -9.29 -25.87
CA SER A 122 -7.05 -8.84 -26.68
C SER A 122 -5.89 -8.17 -25.93
N ASP A 123 -6.04 -7.55 -24.74
CA ASP A 123 -5.08 -6.49 -24.34
C ASP A 123 -4.33 -6.68 -22.99
N GLY A 124 -4.19 -7.89 -22.45
CA GLY A 124 -3.45 -8.09 -21.18
C GLY A 124 -4.11 -7.48 -19.94
N VAL A 125 -5.31 -6.89 -20.06
CA VAL A 125 -6.09 -6.33 -18.95
C VAL A 125 -7.32 -7.19 -18.70
N LYS A 126 -7.54 -7.59 -17.44
CA LYS A 126 -8.73 -8.31 -16.97
C LYS A 126 -9.36 -7.57 -15.82
N VAL A 127 -10.68 -7.44 -15.83
CA VAL A 127 -11.44 -6.75 -14.79
C VAL A 127 -12.41 -7.74 -14.18
N TYR A 128 -12.32 -7.90 -12.87
CA TYR A 128 -13.20 -8.76 -12.10
C TYR A 128 -13.98 -7.92 -11.09
N THR A 129 -15.30 -8.03 -11.10
CA THR A 129 -16.17 -7.33 -10.15
C THR A 129 -17.07 -8.32 -9.42
N LEU A 130 -17.07 -8.25 -8.09
CA LEU A 130 -17.93 -9.04 -7.21
C LEU A 130 -18.39 -8.18 -6.03
N ASN A 131 -19.69 -8.11 -5.75
CA ASN A 131 -20.27 -7.36 -4.62
C ASN A 131 -19.82 -5.89 -4.54
N GLY A 132 -19.61 -5.25 -5.70
CA GLY A 132 -19.16 -3.86 -5.79
C GLY A 132 -17.67 -3.65 -5.48
N PHE A 133 -16.89 -4.72 -5.32
CA PHE A 133 -15.43 -4.70 -5.29
C PHE A 133 -14.88 -5.08 -6.65
N THR A 134 -13.88 -4.34 -7.11
CA THR A 134 -13.28 -4.53 -8.44
C THR A 134 -11.78 -4.74 -8.31
N LEU A 135 -11.28 -5.81 -8.92
CA LEU A 135 -9.88 -6.06 -9.15
C LEU A 135 -9.58 -5.96 -10.65
N THR A 136 -8.71 -5.04 -11.03
CA THR A 136 -8.18 -4.94 -12.40
C THR A 136 -6.79 -5.55 -12.42
N ILE A 137 -6.59 -6.66 -13.13
CA ILE A 137 -5.29 -7.28 -13.35
C ILE A 137 -4.75 -6.83 -14.70
N ILE A 138 -3.56 -6.23 -14.71
CA ILE A 138 -2.79 -5.86 -15.90
C ILE A 138 -1.59 -6.81 -15.97
N ASN A 139 -1.56 -7.65 -16.99
CA ASN A 139 -0.57 -8.70 -17.18
C ASN A 139 -0.15 -8.78 -18.64
N GLU A 140 1.06 -8.27 -18.92
CA GLU A 140 1.73 -8.38 -20.22
C GLU A 140 2.76 -9.53 -20.25
N VAL A 141 2.90 -10.27 -19.15
CA VAL A 141 3.90 -11.34 -19.03
C VAL A 141 3.35 -12.64 -19.61
N GLN A 142 4.03 -13.14 -20.64
CA GLN A 142 3.72 -14.43 -21.23
C GLN A 142 3.84 -15.56 -20.19
N ASP A 143 2.92 -16.51 -20.26
CA ASP A 143 2.88 -17.71 -19.42
C ASP A 143 2.78 -17.45 -17.90
N PHE A 144 2.26 -16.30 -17.45
CA PHE A 144 1.95 -16.09 -16.03
C PHE A 144 0.89 -17.07 -15.50
N GLY A 145 -0.02 -17.51 -16.38
CA GLY A 145 -0.99 -18.56 -16.08
C GLY A 145 -2.31 -18.01 -15.51
N GLN A 146 -3.43 -18.42 -16.11
CA GLN A 146 -4.77 -18.00 -15.69
C GLN A 146 -5.12 -18.50 -14.29
N GLU A 147 -4.56 -19.64 -13.87
CA GLU A 147 -4.78 -20.19 -12.53
C GLU A 147 -4.23 -19.28 -11.43
N ILE A 148 -3.07 -18.65 -11.64
CA ILE A 148 -2.49 -17.72 -10.67
C ILE A 148 -3.37 -16.47 -10.54
N GLU A 149 -3.82 -15.91 -11.66
CA GLU A 149 -4.74 -14.77 -11.67
C GLU A 149 -6.06 -15.09 -10.97
N GLN A 150 -6.61 -16.29 -11.19
CA GLN A 150 -7.82 -16.72 -10.52
C GLN A 150 -7.61 -16.83 -9.00
N ARG A 151 -6.50 -17.40 -8.54
CA ARG A 151 -6.18 -17.47 -7.10
C ARG A 151 -6.01 -16.09 -6.48
N ILE A 152 -5.37 -15.16 -7.18
CA ILE A 152 -5.25 -13.76 -6.76
C ILE A 152 -6.63 -13.14 -6.59
N PHE A 153 -7.53 -13.32 -7.57
CA PHE A 153 -8.90 -12.83 -7.51
C PHE A 153 -9.70 -13.47 -6.35
N ASP A 154 -9.58 -14.78 -6.17
CA ASP A 154 -10.25 -15.50 -5.08
C ASP A 154 -9.78 -14.99 -3.71
N THR A 155 -8.47 -14.77 -3.55
CA THR A 155 -7.91 -14.16 -2.35
C THR A 155 -8.43 -12.75 -2.13
N PHE A 156 -8.38 -11.88 -3.14
CA PHE A 156 -8.94 -10.53 -3.07
C PHE A 156 -10.40 -10.53 -2.58
N ASN A 157 -11.26 -11.33 -3.19
CA ASN A 157 -12.69 -11.41 -2.83
C ASN A 157 -12.91 -11.91 -1.41
N LYS A 158 -12.09 -12.87 -0.96
CA LYS A 158 -12.24 -13.49 0.35
C LYS A 158 -11.77 -12.58 1.48
N VAL A 159 -10.66 -11.85 1.27
CA VAL A 159 -9.95 -11.15 2.35
C VAL A 159 -10.21 -9.64 2.35
N TYR A 160 -10.20 -8.98 1.18
CA TYR A 160 -10.21 -7.53 1.10
C TYR A 160 -11.49 -6.89 1.67
N PRO A 161 -12.71 -7.39 1.38
CA PRO A 161 -13.92 -6.85 2.00
C PRO A 161 -13.90 -6.92 3.54
N LYS A 162 -13.36 -8.00 4.11
CA LYS A 162 -13.28 -8.20 5.57
C LYS A 162 -12.26 -7.26 6.20
N MET A 163 -11.08 -7.12 5.59
CA MET A 163 -10.04 -6.22 6.07
C MET A 163 -10.49 -4.76 5.94
N ARG A 164 -11.12 -4.38 4.82
CA ARG A 164 -11.71 -3.04 4.63
C ARG A 164 -12.72 -2.71 5.72
N GLU A 165 -13.63 -3.65 6.01
CA GLU A 165 -14.64 -3.44 7.06
C GLU A 165 -14.02 -3.20 8.44
N ARG A 166 -12.93 -3.90 8.76
CA ARG A 166 -12.27 -3.79 10.06
C ARG A 166 -11.34 -2.58 10.16
N PHE A 167 -10.49 -2.36 9.17
CA PHE A 167 -9.36 -1.44 9.28
C PHE A 167 -9.57 -0.10 8.57
N ASN A 168 -10.35 -0.04 7.50
CA ASN A 168 -10.61 1.21 6.78
C ASN A 168 -11.85 1.12 5.88
N LYS A 169 -13.04 1.42 6.45
CA LYS A 169 -14.31 1.37 5.71
C LYS A 169 -14.43 2.39 4.58
N GLU A 170 -13.55 3.38 4.53
CA GLU A 170 -13.53 4.42 3.49
C GLU A 170 -12.52 4.10 2.37
N ALA A 171 -11.70 3.06 2.54
CA ALA A 171 -10.73 2.66 1.51
C ALA A 171 -11.43 2.33 0.18
N THR A 172 -10.68 2.46 -0.92
CA THR A 172 -11.19 2.16 -2.27
C THR A 172 -11.75 0.74 -2.36
N LYS A 173 -12.82 0.56 -3.13
CA LYS A 173 -13.31 -0.77 -3.54
C LYS A 173 -12.68 -1.25 -4.85
N ASN A 174 -11.88 -0.41 -5.49
CA ASN A 174 -11.22 -0.68 -6.77
C ASN A 174 -9.71 -0.76 -6.55
N VAL A 175 -9.13 -1.93 -6.85
CA VAL A 175 -7.70 -2.22 -6.74
C VAL A 175 -7.17 -2.61 -8.11
N THR A 176 -5.99 -2.13 -8.46
CA THR A 176 -5.27 -2.54 -9.68
C THR A 176 -4.10 -3.41 -9.27
N LEU A 177 -3.94 -4.57 -9.90
CA LEU A 177 -2.77 -5.42 -9.79
C LEU A 177 -2.02 -5.44 -11.12
N ILE A 178 -0.71 -5.22 -11.08
CA ILE A 178 0.18 -5.24 -12.24
C ILE A 178 1.18 -6.38 -12.07
N VAL A 179 1.25 -7.25 -13.07
CA VAL A 179 2.25 -8.31 -13.14
C VAL A 179 3.49 -7.75 -13.86
N ASP A 180 4.58 -7.56 -13.13
CA ASP A 180 5.82 -6.99 -13.66
C ASP A 180 6.97 -8.03 -13.60
N SER A 181 7.68 -8.19 -14.70
CA SER A 181 8.88 -9.06 -14.78
C SER A 181 10.17 -8.34 -14.38
N LYS A 182 10.11 -7.03 -14.15
CA LYS A 182 11.25 -6.16 -13.86
C LYS A 182 11.21 -5.58 -12.45
N LEU A 183 10.20 -5.93 -11.66
CA LEU A 183 10.12 -5.52 -10.25
C LEU A 183 11.26 -6.18 -9.46
N ASN A 184 12.05 -5.39 -8.73
CA ASN A 184 13.19 -5.93 -7.96
C ASN A 184 12.77 -6.57 -6.63
N GLU A 185 11.54 -6.33 -6.19
CA GLU A 185 10.95 -6.81 -4.94
C GLU A 185 9.88 -7.87 -5.26
N THR A 186 9.49 -8.67 -4.27
CA THR A 186 8.41 -9.65 -4.45
C THR A 186 7.09 -8.99 -4.87
N ALA A 187 6.73 -7.93 -4.17
CA ALA A 187 5.56 -7.12 -4.43
C ALA A 187 5.75 -5.72 -3.85
N ARG A 188 4.99 -4.75 -4.35
CA ARG A 188 4.95 -3.38 -3.86
C ARG A 188 3.55 -2.82 -4.01
N THR A 189 3.08 -2.11 -2.98
CA THR A 189 1.84 -1.34 -3.06
C THR A 189 2.10 0.16 -3.11
N SER A 190 1.36 0.84 -3.97
CA SER A 190 1.31 2.29 -4.05
C SER A 190 -0.14 2.75 -4.25
N ASN A 191 -0.70 3.38 -3.22
CA ASN A 191 -2.11 3.76 -3.17
C ASN A 191 -3.04 2.54 -3.37
N LYS A 192 -3.68 2.45 -4.53
CA LYS A 192 -4.60 1.34 -4.90
C LYS A 192 -4.01 0.35 -5.89
N THR A 193 -2.73 0.54 -6.22
CA THR A 193 -2.02 -0.28 -7.21
C THR A 193 -1.05 -1.20 -6.48
N ILE A 194 -1.14 -2.48 -6.78
CA ILE A 194 -0.23 -3.53 -6.33
C ILE A 194 0.58 -3.96 -7.55
N GLU A 195 1.90 -3.99 -7.43
CA GLU A 195 2.81 -4.56 -8.42
C GLU A 195 3.38 -5.86 -7.85
N ILE A 196 3.40 -6.93 -8.64
CA ILE A 196 3.97 -8.22 -8.22
C ILE A 196 5.04 -8.69 -9.20
N HIS A 197 6.09 -9.32 -8.68
CA HIS A 197 7.13 -9.89 -9.51
C HIS A 197 6.70 -11.23 -10.10
N SER A 198 6.60 -11.28 -11.43
CA SER A 198 6.06 -12.45 -12.13
C SER A 198 6.78 -13.77 -11.84
N ALA A 199 8.12 -13.76 -11.71
CA ALA A 199 8.88 -14.99 -11.47
C ALA A 199 8.62 -15.55 -10.07
N HIS A 200 8.46 -14.69 -9.06
CA HIS A 200 8.18 -15.13 -7.69
C HIS A 200 6.87 -15.92 -7.66
N PHE A 201 5.79 -15.35 -8.21
CA PHE A 201 4.49 -16.00 -8.20
C PHE A 201 4.41 -17.24 -9.11
N LYS A 202 5.25 -17.35 -10.14
CA LYS A 202 5.39 -18.60 -10.91
C LYS A 202 6.05 -19.73 -10.11
N GLU A 203 7.02 -19.39 -9.26
CA GLU A 203 7.72 -20.34 -8.39
C GLU A 203 6.90 -20.70 -7.15
N THR A 204 6.08 -19.76 -6.65
CA THR A 204 5.22 -19.91 -5.47
C THR A 204 3.75 -19.58 -5.79
N PRO A 205 3.09 -20.31 -6.72
CA PRO A 205 1.71 -20.01 -7.14
C PRO A 205 0.66 -20.20 -6.03
N LEU A 206 1.07 -20.76 -4.89
CA LEU A 206 0.30 -20.93 -3.66
C LEU A 206 0.65 -19.90 -2.58
N ASP A 207 1.44 -18.87 -2.86
CA ASP A 207 1.68 -17.77 -1.93
C ASP A 207 0.82 -16.56 -2.29
N THR A 208 -0.51 -16.75 -2.31
CA THR A 208 -1.42 -15.61 -2.48
C THR A 208 -1.58 -14.79 -1.21
N ASP A 209 -1.05 -15.27 -0.09
CA ASP A 209 -1.02 -14.54 1.17
C ASP A 209 -0.14 -13.28 1.10
N THR A 210 0.87 -13.27 0.24
CA THR A 210 1.57 -12.03 -0.13
C THR A 210 0.61 -10.96 -0.68
N ILE A 211 -0.43 -11.34 -1.43
CA ILE A 211 -1.46 -10.39 -1.88
C ILE A 211 -2.26 -9.84 -0.69
N THR A 212 -2.48 -10.64 0.35
CA THR A 212 -3.17 -10.17 1.57
C THR A 212 -2.36 -9.08 2.29
N HIS A 213 -1.04 -9.21 2.33
CA HIS A 213 -0.13 -8.19 2.85
C HIS A 213 -0.26 -6.89 2.04
N GLU A 214 -0.15 -6.97 0.72
CA GLU A 214 -0.27 -5.81 -0.17
C GLU A 214 -1.66 -5.14 -0.10
N LEU A 215 -2.71 -5.93 0.04
CA LEU A 215 -4.06 -5.41 0.24
C LEU A 215 -4.23 -4.66 1.56
N MET A 216 -3.48 -5.01 2.60
CA MET A 216 -3.44 -4.20 3.83
C MET A 216 -2.77 -2.84 3.54
N HIS A 217 -1.69 -2.80 2.77
CA HIS A 217 -1.07 -1.53 2.34
C HIS A 217 -2.04 -0.64 1.55
N VAL A 218 -2.96 -1.21 0.77
CA VAL A 218 -4.03 -0.42 0.13
C VAL A 218 -4.93 0.26 1.16
N LEU A 219 -5.27 -0.41 2.26
CA LEU A 219 -6.05 0.19 3.35
C LEU A 219 -5.25 1.25 4.11
N GLN A 220 -3.93 1.07 4.21
CA GLN A 220 -3.00 1.99 4.85
C GLN A 220 -2.60 3.19 3.95
N SER A 221 -2.99 3.20 2.68
CA SER A 221 -2.68 4.28 1.73
C SER A 221 -3.18 5.66 2.18
N SER A 222 -4.20 5.72 3.04
CA SER A 222 -4.72 6.97 3.61
C SER A 222 -3.93 7.46 4.84
N TYR A 223 -2.86 6.76 5.24
CA TYR A 223 -2.05 7.17 6.38
C TYR A 223 -1.32 8.48 6.07
N PRO A 224 -1.37 9.46 6.97
CA PRO A 224 -0.74 10.77 6.73
C PRO A 224 0.79 10.74 6.88
N ASN A 225 1.34 9.70 7.50
CA ASN A 225 2.76 9.53 7.75
C ASN A 225 3.15 8.04 7.73
N PHE A 226 4.33 7.75 7.21
CA PHE A 226 4.89 6.40 7.08
C PHE A 226 6.18 6.19 7.91
N GLU A 227 6.56 7.11 8.80
CA GLU A 227 7.77 7.00 9.64
C GLU A 227 7.79 5.74 10.51
N LEU A 228 6.63 5.27 10.96
CA LEU A 228 6.49 4.06 11.78
C LEU A 228 6.44 2.79 10.91
N ARG A 229 7.38 2.66 9.95
CA ARG A 229 7.41 1.54 9.00
C ARG A 229 7.30 0.19 9.68
N TRP A 230 7.98 -0.01 10.81
CA TRP A 230 7.94 -1.28 11.53
C TRP A 230 6.53 -1.72 11.92
N LEU A 231 5.69 -0.77 12.35
CA LEU A 231 4.33 -1.06 12.76
C LEU A 231 3.42 -1.20 11.54
N ILE A 232 3.66 -0.43 10.48
CA ILE A 232 2.91 -0.49 9.21
C ILE A 232 3.10 -1.87 8.57
N GLU A 233 4.35 -2.31 8.39
CA GLU A 233 4.69 -3.64 7.87
C GLU A 233 4.22 -4.75 8.83
N GLY A 234 4.36 -4.54 10.13
CA GLY A 234 3.87 -5.48 11.14
C GLY A 234 2.35 -5.67 11.10
N LEU A 235 1.58 -4.60 10.84
CA LEU A 235 0.13 -4.68 10.65
C LEU A 235 -0.23 -5.41 9.35
N ALA A 236 0.55 -5.22 8.27
CA ALA A 236 0.36 -5.92 7.01
C ALA A 236 0.61 -7.44 7.16
N ASP A 237 1.67 -7.84 7.88
CA ASP A 237 1.91 -9.26 8.17
C ASP A 237 0.96 -9.84 9.24
N TYR A 238 0.46 -9.02 10.18
CA TYR A 238 -0.65 -9.44 11.04
C TYR A 238 -1.89 -9.74 10.21
N ALA A 239 -2.21 -8.90 9.23
CA ALA A 239 -3.35 -9.10 8.34
C ALA A 239 -3.17 -10.36 7.47
N ARG A 240 -1.97 -10.57 6.92
CA ARG A 240 -1.58 -11.81 6.23
C ARG A 240 -1.85 -13.04 7.11
N TRP A 241 -1.36 -13.04 8.35
CA TRP A 241 -1.59 -14.15 9.29
C TRP A 241 -3.07 -14.37 9.63
N LYS A 242 -3.84 -13.29 9.81
CA LYS A 242 -5.23 -13.35 10.27
C LYS A 242 -6.22 -13.73 9.16
N TYR A 243 -5.99 -13.24 7.94
CA TYR A 243 -6.93 -13.31 6.83
C TYR A 243 -6.46 -14.18 5.66
N GLY A 244 -5.18 -14.56 5.63
CA GLY A 244 -4.57 -15.38 4.57
C GLY A 244 -5.42 -16.59 4.18
N CYS A 245 -5.40 -16.90 2.90
CA CYS A 245 -6.18 -17.97 2.30
C CYS A 245 -5.45 -19.31 2.35
N ASP A 246 -4.12 -19.28 2.31
CA ASP A 246 -3.32 -20.48 2.16
C ASP A 246 -3.04 -21.15 3.50
N THR A 247 -3.15 -22.48 3.52
CA THR A 247 -2.95 -23.33 4.71
C THR A 247 -1.46 -23.60 4.99
N HIS A 248 -0.58 -23.03 4.16
CA HIS A 248 0.85 -23.04 4.39
C HIS A 248 1.12 -22.14 5.58
N GLN A 249 1.34 -22.81 6.70
CA GLN A 249 1.78 -22.32 7.97
C GLN A 249 3.01 -21.41 7.85
N GLU A 250 2.84 -20.18 7.38
CA GLU A 250 3.73 -19.09 7.75
C GLU A 250 3.44 -18.77 9.22
N LYS A 251 3.96 -19.63 10.08
CA LYS A 251 4.03 -19.40 11.52
C LYS A 251 4.84 -18.12 11.64
N LEU A 252 4.17 -17.06 12.08
CA LEU A 252 4.81 -15.85 12.58
C LEU A 252 6.12 -16.23 13.26
N THR A 253 7.21 -15.58 12.85
CA THR A 253 8.58 -15.92 13.27
C THR A 253 8.60 -16.22 14.76
N ASN A 254 9.03 -17.43 15.14
CA ASN A 254 9.13 -17.78 16.56
C ASN A 254 10.02 -16.75 17.27
N PHE A 255 9.64 -16.40 18.49
CA PHE A 255 10.41 -15.45 19.27
C PHE A 255 11.82 -15.99 19.54
N GLU A 256 12.82 -15.12 19.36
CA GLU A 256 14.21 -15.32 19.73
C GLU A 256 14.69 -14.08 20.47
N SER A 257 15.62 -14.21 21.40
CA SER A 257 16.10 -13.09 22.23
C SER A 257 16.76 -11.95 21.45
N LYS A 258 17.16 -12.19 20.20
CA LYS A 258 17.72 -11.18 19.30
C LYS A 258 16.66 -10.26 18.68
N HIS A 259 15.38 -10.66 18.71
CA HIS A 259 14.30 -9.92 18.09
C HIS A 259 13.90 -8.68 18.91
N ASN A 260 13.35 -7.69 18.21
CA ASN A 260 12.71 -6.51 18.77
C ASN A 260 11.33 -6.27 18.13
N TYR A 261 10.41 -5.59 18.82
CA TYR A 261 9.12 -5.20 18.24
C TYR A 261 9.26 -4.30 17.02
N THR A 262 10.40 -3.62 16.84
CA THR A 262 10.70 -2.79 15.66
C THR A 262 11.25 -3.57 14.46
N ASP A 263 11.43 -4.89 14.56
CA ASP A 263 11.99 -5.70 13.46
C ASP A 263 11.04 -5.89 12.28
N SER A 264 9.87 -5.26 12.33
CA SER A 264 8.85 -5.23 11.26
C SER A 264 8.27 -6.63 10.98
N TYR A 265 7.42 -6.70 9.94
CA TYR A 265 6.95 -7.95 9.32
C TYR A 265 6.48 -8.99 10.37
N LYS A 266 6.80 -10.27 10.15
CA LYS A 266 6.42 -11.43 10.97
C LYS A 266 6.78 -11.29 12.46
N VAL A 267 7.88 -10.61 12.80
CA VAL A 267 8.29 -10.43 14.21
C VAL A 267 7.32 -9.47 14.91
N THR A 268 7.11 -8.30 14.33
CA THR A 268 6.12 -7.34 14.85
C THR A 268 4.72 -7.91 14.81
N ALA A 269 4.33 -8.59 13.73
CA ALA A 269 3.03 -9.23 13.59
C ALA A 269 2.77 -10.26 14.70
N ARG A 270 3.78 -11.06 15.07
CA ARG A 270 3.68 -11.99 16.21
C ARG A 270 3.34 -11.29 17.51
N PHE A 271 4.01 -10.17 17.77
CA PHE A 271 3.77 -9.38 18.96
C PHE A 271 2.37 -8.75 18.96
N LEU A 272 1.90 -8.27 17.80
CA LEU A 272 0.52 -7.77 17.65
C LEU A 272 -0.51 -8.88 17.94
N VAL A 273 -0.27 -10.11 17.49
CA VAL A 273 -1.14 -11.26 17.81
C VAL A 273 -1.14 -11.55 19.32
N TRP A 274 0.03 -11.55 19.96
CA TRP A 274 0.13 -11.74 21.41
C TRP A 274 -0.62 -10.64 22.17
N LEU A 275 -0.46 -9.39 21.78
CA LEU A 275 -1.15 -8.25 22.38
C LEU A 275 -2.67 -8.37 22.26
N GLU A 276 -3.19 -8.68 21.07
CA GLU A 276 -4.62 -8.90 20.84
C GLU A 276 -5.16 -10.06 21.69
N THR A 277 -4.36 -11.11 21.86
CA THR A 277 -4.79 -12.34 22.54
C THR A 277 -4.72 -12.22 24.06
N LYS A 278 -3.71 -11.54 24.60
CA LYS A 278 -3.34 -11.59 26.02
C LYS A 278 -3.52 -10.27 26.76
N VAL A 279 -3.50 -9.14 26.06
CA VAL A 279 -3.47 -7.82 26.69
C VAL A 279 -4.77 -7.07 26.44
N ASN A 280 -5.13 -6.85 25.18
CA ASN A 280 -6.32 -6.10 24.81
C ASN A 280 -6.77 -6.49 23.40
N ASP A 281 -7.97 -7.05 23.27
CA ASP A 281 -8.54 -7.56 22.02
C ASP A 281 -8.80 -6.48 20.95
N LYS A 282 -8.71 -5.19 21.31
CA LYS A 282 -8.87 -4.04 20.41
C LYS A 282 -7.55 -3.36 20.08
N VAL A 283 -6.42 -3.85 20.58
CA VAL A 283 -5.12 -3.16 20.44
C VAL A 283 -4.73 -2.93 18.98
N VAL A 284 -4.90 -3.94 18.12
CA VAL A 284 -4.56 -3.85 16.69
C VAL A 284 -5.42 -2.80 15.99
N ASP A 285 -6.73 -2.83 16.22
CA ASP A 285 -7.68 -1.89 15.63
C ASP A 285 -7.38 -0.44 16.04
N ARG A 286 -7.09 -0.24 17.33
CA ARG A 286 -6.77 1.07 17.90
C ARG A 286 -5.43 1.62 17.42
N LEU A 287 -4.43 0.77 17.21
CA LEU A 287 -3.15 1.16 16.63
C LEU A 287 -3.31 1.57 15.16
N ASN A 288 -4.01 0.75 14.37
CA ASN A 288 -4.33 1.04 12.97
C ASN A 288 -5.08 2.37 12.83
N GLU A 289 -6.16 2.56 13.60
CA GLU A 289 -6.93 3.81 13.63
C GLU A 289 -6.07 5.00 14.06
N GLY A 290 -5.21 4.81 15.08
CA GLY A 290 -4.31 5.84 15.56
C GLY A 290 -3.28 6.28 14.52
N LEU A 291 -2.73 5.36 13.73
CA LEU A 291 -1.86 5.68 12.60
C LEU A 291 -2.65 6.44 11.52
N GLN A 292 -3.84 5.94 11.16
CA GLN A 292 -4.71 6.56 10.16
C GLN A 292 -5.06 8.01 10.51
N LYS A 293 -5.29 8.30 11.79
CA LYS A 293 -5.70 9.63 12.29
C LYS A 293 -4.52 10.52 12.71
N ASN A 294 -3.27 10.10 12.47
CA ASN A 294 -2.06 10.79 12.96
C ASN A 294 -2.03 11.02 14.49
N GLN A 295 -2.59 10.08 15.25
CA GLN A 295 -2.72 10.14 16.71
C GLN A 295 -1.58 9.37 17.41
N TYR A 296 -0.77 8.62 16.67
CA TYR A 296 0.44 8.02 17.24
C TYR A 296 1.49 9.11 17.46
N LYS A 297 1.48 9.73 18.65
CA LYS A 297 2.45 10.76 19.04
C LYS A 297 3.31 10.23 20.17
N ASN A 298 4.63 10.15 19.96
CA ASN A 298 5.61 9.80 20.99
C ASN A 298 5.25 8.54 21.81
N GLY A 299 4.57 7.57 21.19
CA GLY A 299 4.16 6.31 21.84
C GLY A 299 3.06 6.42 22.91
N THR A 300 2.40 7.57 23.11
CA THR A 300 1.35 7.71 24.14
C THR A 300 0.16 6.78 23.91
N LEU A 301 -0.15 6.49 22.65
CA LEU A 301 -1.25 5.63 22.24
C LEU A 301 -1.16 4.23 22.88
N TRP A 302 0.05 3.68 23.09
CA TRP A 302 0.22 2.41 23.80
C TRP A 302 -0.31 2.47 25.23
N LYS A 303 0.01 3.53 25.96
CA LYS A 303 -0.45 3.73 27.34
C LYS A 303 -1.95 3.98 27.39
N GLU A 304 -2.50 4.69 26.42
CA GLU A 304 -3.95 4.93 26.35
C GLU A 304 -4.74 3.63 26.14
N ILE A 305 -4.21 2.72 25.31
CA ILE A 305 -4.88 1.45 24.99
C ILE A 305 -4.65 0.38 26.08
N THR A 306 -3.44 0.32 26.63
CA THR A 306 -2.97 -0.82 27.44
C THR A 306 -2.54 -0.46 28.86
N GLN A 307 -2.50 0.82 29.20
CA GLN A 307 -1.91 1.37 30.44
C GLN A 307 -0.40 1.13 30.58
N LYS A 308 0.28 0.62 29.53
CA LYS A 308 1.69 0.29 29.52
C LYS A 308 2.40 0.92 28.31
N SER A 309 3.71 1.13 28.41
CA SER A 309 4.51 1.51 27.24
C SER A 309 4.73 0.30 26.32
N VAL A 310 5.11 0.53 25.06
CA VAL A 310 5.48 -0.56 24.14
C VAL A 310 6.66 -1.37 24.66
N ASP A 311 7.61 -0.73 25.35
CA ASP A 311 8.77 -1.41 25.95
C ASP A 311 8.35 -2.32 27.11
N ASP A 312 7.43 -1.88 27.98
CA ASP A 312 6.89 -2.72 29.05
C ASP A 312 6.16 -3.93 28.49
N LEU A 313 5.33 -3.71 27.46
CA LEU A 313 4.60 -4.79 26.77
C LEU A 313 5.55 -5.78 26.11
N TRP A 314 6.61 -5.30 25.47
CA TRP A 314 7.62 -6.16 24.88
C TRP A 314 8.38 -6.97 25.94
N ASN A 315 8.73 -6.34 27.06
CA ASN A 315 9.37 -7.03 28.18
C ASN A 315 8.46 -8.11 28.79
N GLU A 316 7.14 -7.96 28.74
CA GLU A 316 6.20 -9.00 29.14
C GLU A 316 6.10 -10.11 28.10
N TYR A 317 6.01 -9.75 26.82
CA TYR A 317 5.99 -10.69 25.71
C TYR A 317 7.24 -11.59 25.70
N THR A 318 8.44 -11.02 25.91
CA THR A 318 9.70 -11.78 25.89
C THR A 318 9.79 -12.81 27.03
N LYS A 319 9.09 -12.58 28.15
CA LYS A 319 9.00 -13.51 29.28
C LYS A 319 7.98 -14.63 29.05
N ASN A 320 6.95 -14.36 28.25
CA ASN A 320 5.91 -15.33 27.92
C ASN A 320 5.41 -15.17 26.47
N PRO A 321 6.20 -15.59 25.47
CA PRO A 321 5.95 -15.32 24.04
C PRO A 321 4.94 -16.30 23.40
N ASP A 322 4.26 -17.10 24.21
CA ASP A 322 3.29 -18.08 23.74
C ASP A 322 1.99 -17.41 23.26
N LEU A 323 1.45 -17.93 22.17
CA LEU A 323 0.24 -17.40 21.53
C LEU A 323 -1.02 -18.18 21.89
N SER A 324 -0.90 -19.32 22.61
CA SER A 324 -2.09 -20.08 23.05
C SER A 324 -2.88 -19.28 24.09
N LYS A 325 -4.20 -19.45 24.17
CA LYS A 325 -5.06 -18.67 25.08
C LYS A 325 -4.90 -19.04 26.54
#